data_AF-A0A962U9N7-F1
#
_entry.id   AF-A0A962U9N7-F1
#
_cell.length_a   1.000
_cell.length_b   1.000
_cell.length_c   1.000
_cell.angle_alpha   90.00
_cell.angle_beta   90.00
_cell.angle_gamma   90.00
#
_symmetry.space_group_name_H-M   'P 1'
#
loop_
_entity.id
_entity.type
_entity.pdbx_description
1 polymer ?
#
loop_
_entity_poly.entity_id
_entity_poly.type
_entity_poly.pdbx_seq_one_letter_code
_entity_poly.pdbx_strand_id
1 'polypeptide(L)' 'MYSFDRKARYYEWRHQCPAQRKIAVSPMVPQAARAVTDKLGIEVFGHAEDVTST' A
#
# COMPACT_ATOMS: atom_id res chain seq x y z
N MET A 1 -5.23 -0.20 -6.53
CA MET A 1 -4.51 0.88 -5.81
C MET A 1 -5.47 1.88 -5.17
N TYR A 2 -6.33 2.58 -5.91
CA TYR A 2 -7.32 3.49 -5.30
C TYR A 2 -8.27 2.84 -4.27
N SER A 3 -8.82 1.66 -4.57
CA SER A 3 -9.68 0.94 -3.61
C SER A 3 -8.92 0.49 -2.37
N PHE A 4 -7.64 0.18 -2.50
CA PHE A 4 -6.78 -0.18 -1.37
C PHE A 4 -6.53 1.04 -0.49
N ASP A 5 -6.15 2.18 -1.08
CA ASP A 5 -5.98 3.45 -0.35
C ASP A 5 -7.25 3.88 0.39
N ARG A 6 -8.41 3.77 -0.27
CA ARG A 6 -9.71 4.09 0.34
C ARG A 6 -10.01 3.20 1.55
N LYS A 7 -9.68 1.90 1.48
CA LYS A 7 -9.83 0.98 2.63
C LYS A 7 -8.87 1.36 3.75
N ALA A 8 -7.59 1.61 3.45
CA ALA A 8 -6.60 2.01 4.44
C ALA A 8 -7.09 3.25 5.23
N ARG A 9 -7.46 4.32 4.53
CA ARG A 9 -8.00 5.55 5.15
C ARG A 9 -9.25 5.30 5.99
N TYR A 10 -10.14 4.44 5.50
CA TYR A 10 -11.35 4.06 6.25
C TYR A 10 -11.00 3.37 7.57
N TYR A 11 -10.05 2.45 7.57
CA TYR A 11 -9.62 1.76 8.79
C TYR A 11 -8.83 2.66 9.73
N GLU A 12 -7.96 3.53 9.21
CA GLU A 12 -7.27 4.55 10.02
C GLU A 12 -8.26 5.43 10.77
N TRP A 13 -9.28 5.95 10.06
CA TRP A 13 -10.35 6.74 10.65
C TRP A 13 -11.19 5.92 11.62
N ARG A 14 -11.61 4.70 11.26
CA ARG A 14 -12.46 3.86 12.10
C ARG A 14 -11.79 3.45 13.41
N HIS A 15 -10.48 3.19 13.38
CA HIS A 15 -9.72 2.72 14.54
C HIS A 15 -8.91 3.83 15.22
N GLN A 16 -8.96 5.07 14.72
CA GLN A 16 -8.16 6.20 15.20
C GLN A 16 -6.67 5.84 15.29
N CYS A 17 -6.20 5.01 14.35
CA CYS A 17 -4.86 4.43 14.36
C CYS A 17 -4.24 4.65 12.98
N PRO A 18 -3.40 5.68 12.80
CA PRO A 18 -2.77 5.96 11.51
C PRO A 18 -1.79 4.83 11.14
N ALA A 19 -1.87 4.35 9.90
CA ALA A 19 -0.94 3.35 9.42
C ALA A 19 0.41 4.02 9.14
N GLN A 20 1.49 3.43 9.65
CA GLN A 20 2.84 3.93 9.38
C GLN A 20 3.26 3.66 7.93
N ARG A 21 2.78 2.55 7.37
CA ARG A 21 3.12 2.08 6.03
C ARG A 21 1.89 1.45 5.37
N LYS A 22 1.71 1.69 4.07
CA LYS A 22 0.69 1.05 3.24
C LYS A 22 1.39 0.13 2.25
N ILE A 23 1.28 -1.17 2.47
CA ILE A 23 2.06 -2.17 1.71
C ILE A 23 1.11 -3.02 0.86
N ALA A 24 1.37 -3.10 -0.43
CA ALA A 24 0.68 -3.96 -1.38
C ALA A 24 1.65 -5.02 -1.91
N VAL A 25 1.52 -6.26 -1.42
CA VAL A 25 2.29 -7.40 -1.91
C VAL A 25 1.49 -8.11 -2.99
N SER A 26 1.89 -7.98 -4.25
CA SER A 26 1.27 -8.70 -5.36
C SER A 26 2.18 -8.70 -6.59
N PRO A 27 2.47 -9.88 -7.19
CA PRO A 27 3.27 -9.97 -8.41
C PRO A 27 2.55 -9.39 -9.64
N MET A 28 1.25 -9.09 -9.52
CA MET A 28 0.41 -8.63 -10.63
C MET A 28 0.32 -7.10 -10.71
N VAL A 29 1.05 -6.34 -9.90
CA VAL A 29 1.03 -4.88 -9.99
C VAL A 29 1.90 -4.42 -11.17
N PRO A 30 1.30 -3.91 -12.25
CA PRO A 30 2.06 -3.53 -13.43
C PRO A 30 2.91 -2.28 -13.13
N GLN A 31 4.08 -2.18 -13.77
CA GLN A 31 5.02 -1.07 -13.58
C GLN A 31 4.38 0.31 -13.80
N ALA A 32 3.43 0.42 -14.74
CA ALA A 32 2.67 1.64 -15.00
C ALA A 32 1.88 2.16 -13.79
N ALA A 33 1.55 1.30 -12.83
CA ALA A 33 0.88 1.69 -11.60
C ALA A 33 1.80 2.36 -10.57
N ARG A 34 3.14 2.34 -10.78
CA ARG A 34 4.12 2.92 -9.85
C ARG A 34 3.86 4.40 -9.57
N ALA A 35 3.61 5.19 -10.61
CA ALA A 35 3.32 6.62 -10.44
C ALA A 35 2.09 6.87 -9.54
N VAL A 36 1.08 5.99 -9.60
CA VAL A 36 -0.11 6.08 -8.75
C VAL A 36 0.21 5.63 -7.33
N THR A 37 0.96 4.55 -7.15
CA THR A 37 1.31 4.05 -5.81
C THR A 37 2.23 5.01 -5.07
N ASP A 38 3.21 5.60 -5.76
CA ASP A 38 4.13 6.60 -5.20
C ASP A 38 3.35 7.84 -4.73
N LYS A 39 2.44 8.34 -5.58
CA LYS A 39 1.57 9.48 -5.23
C LYS A 39 0.67 9.19 -4.03
N LEU A 40 0.25 7.94 -3.85
CA LEU A 40 -0.61 7.52 -2.75
C LEU A 40 0.18 7.07 -1.52
N GLY A 41 1.52 7.00 -1.56
CA GLY A 41 2.34 6.47 -0.48
C GLY A 41 2.08 4.99 -0.22
N ILE A 42 1.93 4.19 -1.28
CA ILE A 42 1.75 2.74 -1.22
C ILE A 42 3.06 2.09 -1.69
N GLU A 43 3.66 1.30 -0.82
CA GLU A 43 4.81 0.46 -1.18
C GLU A 43 4.32 -0.80 -1.88
N VAL A 44 4.96 -1.20 -2.97
CA VAL A 44 4.57 -2.37 -3.76
C VAL A 44 5.71 -3.37 -3.78
N PHE A 45 5.40 -4.61 -3.42
CA PHE A 45 6.34 -5.72 -3.45
C PHE A 45 5.77 -6.86 -4.29
N GLY A 46 6.63 -7.61 -4.98
CA GLY A 46 6.21 -8.79 -5.73
C GLY A 46 5.93 -9.96 -4.79
N HIS A 47 6.80 -10.13 -3.80
CA HIS A 47 6.76 -11.21 -2.83
C HIS A 47 6.80 -10.69 -1.39
N ALA A 48 6.32 -11.50 -0.45
CA ALA A 48 6.27 -11.12 0.95
C ALA A 48 7.68 -11.05 1.58
N GLU A 49 8.61 -11.84 1.08
CA GLU A 49 10.03 -11.84 1.49
C GLU A 49 10.76 -10.54 1.16
N ASP A 50 10.27 -9.78 0.17
CA ASP A 50 10.85 -8.48 -0.20
C ASP A 50 10.49 -7.38 0.82
N VAL A 51 9.54 -7.65 1.75
CA VAL A 51 9.08 -6.66 2.72
C VAL A 51 10.03 -6.59 3.92
N THR A 52 10.80 -5.52 4.00
CA THR A 52 11.71 -5.29 5.14
C THR A 52 10.96 -4.82 6.39
N SER A 53 11.30 -5.41 7.54
CA SER A 53 10.88 -4.95 8.87
C SER A 53 11.86 -3.87 9.34
N THR A 54 11.52 -2.60 9.14
CA THR A 54 12.27 -1.46 9.69
C THR A 54 11.59 -0.99 10.96
#